data_AF-A0A928WKB4-F1
#
_entry.id   AF-A0A928WKB4-F1
#
_cell.length_a   1.000
_cell.length_b   1.000
_cell.length_c   1.000
_cell.angle_alpha   90.00
_cell.angle_beta   90.00
_cell.angle_gamma   90.00
#
_symmetry.space_group_name_H-M   'P 1'
#
loop_
_entity.id
_entity.type
_entity.pdbx_description
1 polymer ?
#
loop_
_entity_poly.entity_id
_entity_poly.type
_entity_poly.pdbx_seq_one_letter_code
_entity_poly.pdbx_strand_id
1 'polypeptide(L)'
;MLKRDLQGKFALKNDDYREVRSLRLTDDTWKSLGIASECLGLTRADYLEYIVRHNANPCITREDSEFLAPHQESNEPQPSITRQREFPLTSDTESQRQSVELAIEELEILRDRVLSELKLGKQATGYKTAQKVLNRFIAELIGSV
;
A
#
# COMPACT_ATOMS: atom_id res chain seq x y z
N MET A 1 27.36 -22.34 -2.73
CA MET A 1 27.59 -20.97 -3.25
C MET A 1 27.98 -21.08 -4.73
N LEU A 2 26.99 -21.10 -5.64
CA LEU A 2 27.26 -21.28 -7.08
C LEU A 2 27.64 -19.95 -7.73
N LYS A 3 28.70 -19.98 -8.55
CA LYS A 3 29.25 -18.84 -9.29
C LYS A 3 28.19 -18.28 -10.26
N ARG A 4 28.02 -16.95 -10.24
CA ARG A 4 26.90 -16.22 -10.86
C ARG A 4 27.17 -15.66 -12.26
N ASP A 5 28.29 -15.98 -12.90
CA ASP A 5 28.70 -15.28 -14.13
C ASP A 5 28.89 -16.23 -15.32
N LEU A 6 27.78 -16.67 -15.91
CA LEU A 6 27.77 -17.19 -17.28
C LEU A 6 27.01 -16.19 -18.16
N GLN A 7 27.76 -15.41 -18.93
CA GLN A 7 27.25 -14.41 -19.85
C GLN A 7 26.26 -15.05 -20.84
N GLY A 8 25.02 -14.54 -20.86
CA GLY A 8 23.95 -15.03 -21.74
C GLY A 8 22.96 -16.01 -21.11
N LYS A 9 23.11 -16.39 -19.84
CA LYS A 9 22.09 -17.17 -19.12
C LYS A 9 21.37 -16.31 -18.09
N PHE A 10 20.11 -15.98 -18.38
CA PHE A 10 19.21 -15.42 -17.38
C PHE A 10 18.98 -16.50 -16.30
N ALA A 11 19.62 -16.33 -15.15
CA ALA A 11 19.28 -17.13 -13.97
C ALA A 11 17.90 -16.70 -13.48
N LEU A 12 16.96 -17.64 -13.34
CA LEU A 12 15.69 -17.37 -12.65
C LEU A 12 16.02 -16.87 -11.24
N LYS A 13 15.52 -15.69 -10.88
CA LYS A 13 15.74 -15.09 -9.56
C LYS A 13 14.95 -15.84 -8.46
N ASN A 14 13.91 -16.58 -8.84
CA ASN A 14 13.12 -17.49 -8.02
C ASN A 14 12.44 -18.52 -8.93
N ASP A 15 12.31 -19.77 -8.47
CA ASP A 15 11.66 -20.88 -9.19
C ASP A 15 10.21 -21.10 -8.73
N ASP A 16 9.70 -20.18 -7.90
CA ASP A 16 8.31 -20.20 -7.45
C ASP A 16 7.41 -19.78 -8.61
N TYR A 17 6.64 -20.73 -9.14
CA TYR A 17 5.56 -20.44 -10.07
C TYR A 17 4.54 -19.54 -9.37
N ARG A 18 4.52 -18.25 -9.75
CA ARG A 18 3.51 -17.29 -9.31
C ARG A 18 2.55 -17.02 -10.44
N GLU A 19 1.26 -17.02 -10.12
CA GLU A 19 0.24 -16.58 -11.05
C GLU A 19 0.37 -15.07 -11.26
N VAL A 20 0.65 -14.64 -12.50
CA VAL A 20 0.86 -13.23 -12.85
C VAL A 20 -0.36 -12.67 -13.58
N ARG A 21 -0.69 -11.42 -13.30
CA ARG A 21 -1.75 -10.66 -13.98
C ARG A 21 -1.20 -9.33 -14.47
N SER A 22 -1.84 -8.76 -15.49
CA SER A 22 -1.48 -7.44 -16.05
C SER A 22 -2.46 -6.38 -15.56
N LEU A 23 -1.95 -5.22 -15.17
CA LEU A 23 -2.72 -4.05 -14.74
C LEU A 23 -2.42 -2.89 -15.69
N ARG A 24 -3.44 -2.11 -16.09
CA ARG A 24 -3.25 -0.86 -16.84
C ARG A 24 -3.26 0.31 -15.88
N LEU A 25 -2.26 1.19 -16.02
CA LEU A 25 -2.07 2.38 -15.21
C LEU A 25 -1.75 3.57 -16.11
N THR A 26 -1.97 4.78 -15.61
CA THR A 26 -1.41 5.98 -16.23
C THR A 26 0.09 6.05 -15.96
N ASP A 27 0.83 6.77 -16.81
CA ASP A 27 2.28 6.94 -16.66
C ASP A 27 2.65 7.57 -15.31
N ASP A 28 1.88 8.57 -14.88
CA ASP A 28 2.08 9.24 -13.60
C ASP A 28 1.87 8.28 -12.42
N THR A 29 0.84 7.44 -12.48
CA THR A 29 0.60 6.42 -11.45
C THR A 29 1.71 5.38 -11.43
N TRP A 30 2.18 4.91 -12.59
CA TRP A 30 3.27 3.94 -12.69
C TRP A 30 4.59 4.49 -12.12
N LYS A 31 4.89 5.76 -12.40
CA LYS A 31 6.06 6.46 -11.83
C LYS A 31 5.96 6.57 -10.31
N SER A 32 4.81 6.98 -9.81
CA SER A 32 4.55 7.13 -8.38
C SER A 32 4.67 5.80 -7.64
N LEU A 33 4.13 4.72 -8.23
CA LEU A 33 4.27 3.36 -7.73
C LEU A 33 5.73 2.92 -7.65
N GLY A 34 6.53 3.28 -8.66
CA GLY A 34 7.98 3.03 -8.66
C GLY A 34 8.68 3.67 -7.47
N ILE A 35 8.49 4.98 -7.28
CA ILE A 35 9.11 5.74 -6.18
C ILE A 35 8.72 5.13 -4.84
N ALA A 36 7.42 4.87 -4.62
CA ALA A 36 6.93 4.31 -3.37
C ALA A 36 7.52 2.92 -3.08
N SER A 37 7.58 2.04 -4.09
CA SER A 37 8.19 0.71 -3.93
C SER A 37 9.69 0.78 -3.62
N GLU A 38 10.42 1.70 -4.25
CA GLU A 38 11.86 1.89 -4.06
C GLU A 38 12.19 2.44 -2.66
N CYS A 39 11.34 3.34 -2.11
CA CYS A 39 11.48 3.82 -0.74
C CYS A 39 11.41 2.70 0.30
N LEU A 40 10.69 1.61 0.00
CA LEU A 40 10.55 0.43 0.86
C LEU A 40 11.51 -0.71 0.48
N GLY A 41 12.34 -0.52 -0.56
CA GLY A 41 13.23 -1.56 -1.07
C GLY A 41 12.50 -2.77 -1.68
N LEU A 42 11.24 -2.60 -2.07
CA LEU A 42 10.40 -3.63 -2.66
C LEU A 42 10.37 -3.49 -4.19
N THR A 43 10.09 -4.60 -4.89
CA THR A 43 9.71 -4.48 -6.30
C THR A 43 8.30 -3.88 -6.40
N ARG A 44 7.96 -3.25 -7.53
CA ARG A 44 6.59 -2.75 -7.76
C ARG A 44 5.53 -3.85 -7.58
N ALA A 45 5.86 -5.09 -7.96
CA ALA A 45 4.97 -6.24 -7.79
C ALA A 45 4.79 -6.62 -6.32
N ASP A 46 5.90 -6.73 -5.57
CA ASP A 46 5.85 -7.04 -4.13
C ASP A 46 5.15 -5.93 -3.35
N TYR A 47 5.32 -4.68 -3.78
CA TYR A 47 4.64 -3.54 -3.18
C TYR A 47 3.13 -3.58 -3.45
N LEU A 48 2.69 -3.98 -4.66
CA LEU A 48 1.27 -4.22 -4.94
C LEU A 48 0.70 -5.36 -4.08
N GLU A 49 1.43 -6.47 -3.93
CA GLU A 49 1.01 -7.55 -3.03
C GLU A 49 0.96 -7.08 -1.56
N TYR A 50 1.93 -6.28 -1.12
CA TYR A 50 1.97 -5.70 0.21
C TYR A 50 0.73 -4.83 0.45
N ILE A 51 0.42 -3.91 -0.48
CA ILE A 51 -0.77 -3.08 -0.43
C ILE A 51 -2.02 -3.96 -0.30
N VAL A 52 -2.19 -4.97 -1.16
CA VAL A 52 -3.40 -5.81 -1.14
C VAL A 52 -3.51 -6.65 0.14
N ARG A 53 -2.38 -7.14 0.69
CA ARG A 53 -2.36 -7.92 1.93
C ARG A 53 -2.67 -7.09 3.17
N HIS A 54 -2.23 -5.83 3.19
CA HIS A 54 -2.34 -4.96 4.37
C HIS A 54 -3.54 -4.00 4.29
N ASN A 55 -4.11 -3.78 3.11
CA ASN A 55 -5.40 -3.12 2.96
C ASN A 55 -6.52 -4.14 3.17
N ALA A 56 -6.89 -4.36 4.43
CA ALA A 56 -8.02 -5.18 4.85
C ALA A 56 -9.40 -4.53 4.57
N ASN A 57 -9.51 -3.63 3.59
CA ASN A 57 -10.80 -3.08 3.19
C ASN A 57 -11.44 -4.02 2.17
N PRO A 58 -12.65 -4.54 2.43
CA PRO A 58 -13.33 -5.42 1.51
C PRO A 58 -13.59 -4.63 0.22
N CYS A 59 -13.04 -5.15 -0.87
CA CYS A 59 -13.43 -4.76 -2.21
C CYS A 59 -14.97 -4.74 -2.30
N ILE A 60 -15.55 -3.62 -2.75
CA ILE A 60 -17.01 -3.44 -2.90
C ILE A 60 -17.61 -4.45 -3.91
N THR A 61 -16.79 -5.15 -4.69
CA THR A 61 -17.22 -6.15 -5.68
C THR A 61 -16.83 -7.59 -5.34
N ARG A 62 -16.67 -7.93 -4.06
CA ARG A 62 -16.58 -9.35 -3.67
C ARG A 62 -17.98 -9.93 -3.45
N GLU A 63 -18.72 -10.08 -4.54
CA GLU A 63 -19.84 -11.02 -4.58
C GLU A 63 -19.24 -12.43 -4.73
N ASP A 64 -19.60 -13.29 -3.79
CA ASP A 64 -19.04 -14.61 -3.63
C ASP A 64 -19.16 -15.45 -4.91
N SER A 65 -18.05 -16.07 -5.27
CA SER A 65 -18.02 -17.16 -6.24
C SER A 65 -18.72 -18.38 -5.66
N GLU A 66 -20.03 -18.45 -5.84
CA GLU A 66 -20.79 -19.71 -5.76
C GLU A 66 -21.86 -19.71 -6.85
N PHE A 67 -21.54 -20.14 -8.06
CA PHE A 67 -22.49 -20.87 -8.90
C PHE A 67 -21.72 -21.76 -9.90
N LEU A 68 -21.34 -22.95 -9.42
CA LEU A 68 -21.23 -24.11 -10.30
C LEU A 68 -22.64 -24.68 -10.50
N ALA A 69 -23.24 -24.46 -11.67
CA ALA A 69 -24.15 -25.41 -12.33
C ALA A 69 -24.41 -24.99 -13.80
N PRO A 70 -24.74 -25.94 -14.70
CA PRO A 70 -24.42 -25.87 -16.13
C PRO A 70 -25.54 -25.31 -17.03
N HIS A 71 -25.11 -24.73 -18.17
CA HIS A 71 -25.80 -24.56 -19.47
C HIS A 71 -27.27 -24.08 -19.52
N GLN A 72 -27.51 -22.88 -20.10
CA GLN A 72 -28.48 -22.70 -21.20
C GLN A 72 -28.33 -21.33 -21.90
N GLU A 73 -28.79 -21.30 -23.15
CA GLU A 73 -28.44 -20.40 -24.26
C GLU A 73 -29.16 -19.03 -24.29
N SER A 74 -28.51 -18.11 -25.03
CA SER A 74 -29.03 -16.99 -25.86
C SER A 74 -30.02 -15.98 -25.27
N ASN A 75 -29.58 -14.71 -25.16
CA ASN A 75 -29.95 -13.60 -26.06
C ASN A 75 -29.50 -12.25 -25.44
N GLU A 76 -28.78 -11.44 -26.22
CA GLU A 76 -28.40 -10.02 -25.96
C GLU A 76 -29.62 -9.05 -26.09
N PRO A 77 -29.54 -7.71 -25.80
CA PRO A 77 -28.35 -6.85 -25.56
C PRO A 77 -28.43 -5.81 -24.39
N GLN A 78 -27.27 -5.58 -23.76
CA GLN A 78 -26.68 -4.36 -23.12
C GLN A 78 -27.54 -3.30 -22.33
N PRO A 79 -26.99 -2.13 -21.87
CA PRO A 79 -26.69 -1.87 -20.46
C PRO A 79 -27.48 -0.68 -19.86
N SER A 80 -27.60 -0.55 -18.52
CA SER A 80 -28.09 0.70 -17.94
C SER A 80 -27.44 1.07 -16.61
N ILE A 81 -26.91 2.30 -16.60
CA ILE A 81 -26.40 3.08 -15.47
C ILE A 81 -27.58 3.68 -14.68
N THR A 82 -27.37 3.83 -13.36
CA THR A 82 -28.18 4.57 -12.35
C THR A 82 -29.35 3.83 -11.69
N ARG A 83 -29.17 3.44 -10.43
CA ARG A 83 -30.23 3.58 -9.41
C ARG A 83 -29.64 4.13 -8.11
N GLN A 84 -30.09 5.32 -7.75
CA GLN A 84 -29.90 5.89 -6.42
C GLN A 84 -30.67 5.06 -5.40
N ARG A 85 -30.04 4.78 -4.25
CA ARG A 85 -30.75 4.36 -3.05
C ARG A 85 -30.05 4.95 -1.83
N GLU A 86 -30.81 5.75 -1.11
CA GLU A 86 -30.42 6.44 0.11
C GLU A 86 -30.24 5.46 1.29
N PHE A 87 -29.15 5.67 2.03
CA PHE A 87 -28.65 5.26 3.37
C PHE A 87 -29.40 4.23 4.26
N PRO A 88 -28.69 3.55 5.17
CA PRO A 88 -28.36 4.16 6.48
C PRO A 88 -26.86 4.20 6.82
N LEU A 89 -26.47 5.34 7.39
CA LEU A 89 -25.22 5.65 8.06
C LEU A 89 -25.14 4.91 9.41
N THR A 90 -24.28 3.91 9.56
CA THR A 90 -23.91 3.38 10.89
C THR A 90 -22.43 2.98 10.95
N SER A 91 -21.68 3.75 11.76
CA SER A 91 -20.42 3.45 12.47
C SER A 91 -19.13 3.17 11.67
N ASP A 92 -18.56 4.23 11.08
CA ASP A 92 -17.18 4.27 10.55
C ASP A 92 -16.09 4.57 11.62
N THR A 93 -16.45 4.67 12.90
CA THR A 93 -15.58 5.29 13.91
C THR A 93 -14.42 4.41 14.39
N GLU A 94 -14.52 3.08 14.31
CA GLU A 94 -13.48 2.18 14.84
C GLU A 94 -12.37 1.88 13.83
N SER A 95 -12.71 1.67 12.55
CA SER A 95 -11.74 1.34 11.50
C SER A 95 -10.86 2.54 11.12
N GLN A 96 -11.41 3.76 11.16
CA GLN A 96 -10.62 4.98 10.97
C GLN A 96 -9.65 5.23 12.13
N ARG A 97 -10.04 4.93 13.37
CA ARG A 97 -9.15 5.10 14.53
C ARG A 97 -7.93 4.20 14.47
N GLN A 98 -8.10 2.93 14.11
CA GLN A 98 -6.97 2.01 13.92
C GLN A 98 -6.06 2.45 12.76
N SER A 99 -6.64 2.93 11.66
CA SER A 99 -5.86 3.40 10.51
C SER A 99 -5.05 4.65 10.83
N VAL A 100 -5.61 5.58 11.61
CA VAL A 100 -4.91 6.77 12.10
C VAL A 100 -3.83 6.39 13.11
N GLU A 101 -4.09 5.44 14.01
CA GLU A 101 -3.11 4.99 15.00
C GLU A 101 -1.88 4.33 14.36
N LEU A 102 -2.08 3.48 13.34
CA LEU A 102 -1.00 2.88 12.57
C LEU A 102 -0.18 3.93 11.80
N ALA A 103 -0.83 4.94 11.23
CA ALA A 103 -0.14 6.03 10.54
C ALA A 103 0.72 6.89 11.50
N ILE A 104 0.30 7.06 12.76
CA ILE A 104 1.07 7.79 13.77
C ILE A 104 2.34 7.01 14.11
N GLU A 105 2.23 5.70 14.35
CA GLU A 105 3.38 4.86 14.69
C GLU A 105 4.45 4.88 13.58
N GLU A 106 4.05 4.80 12.31
CA GLU A 106 4.95 4.90 11.17
C GLU A 106 5.70 6.24 11.12
N LEU A 107 5.00 7.36 11.40
CA LEU A 107 5.60 8.69 11.46
C LEU A 107 6.61 8.83 12.61
N GLU A 108 6.35 8.21 13.75
CA GLU A 108 7.28 8.19 14.88
C GLU A 108 8.54 7.35 14.60
N ILE A 109 8.38 6.19 13.95
CA ILE A 109 9.50 5.35 13.50
C ILE A 109 10.37 6.15 12.51
N LEU A 110 9.75 6.87 11.57
CA LEU A 110 10.46 7.69 10.59
C LEU A 110 11.22 8.83 11.28
N ARG A 111 10.61 9.52 12.25
CA ARG A 111 11.29 10.55 13.08
C ARG A 111 12.56 9.98 13.71
N ASP A 112 12.45 8.82 14.35
CA ASP A 112 13.57 8.23 15.09
C ASP A 112 14.71 7.80 14.16
N ARG A 113 14.36 7.32 12.96
CA ARG A 113 15.35 7.05 11.89
C ARG A 113 16.08 8.31 11.46
N VAL A 114 15.36 9.40 11.14
CA VAL A 114 15.97 10.69 10.75
C VAL A 114 16.85 11.25 11.87
N LEU A 115 16.40 11.16 13.13
CA LEU A 115 17.19 11.60 14.28
C LEU A 115 18.47 10.76 14.48
N SER A 116 18.47 9.49 14.09
CA SER A 116 19.67 8.63 14.13
C SER A 116 20.72 9.03 13.10
N GLU A 117 20.30 9.55 11.94
CA GLU A 117 21.20 9.99 10.87
C GLU A 117 21.98 11.26 11.22
N LEU A 118 21.44 12.09 12.12
CA LEU A 118 22.11 13.29 12.60
C LEU A 118 23.38 12.98 13.41
N LYS A 119 23.57 11.73 13.87
CA LYS A 119 24.71 11.28 14.69
C LYS A 119 24.97 12.17 15.92
N LEU A 120 23.93 12.84 16.42
CA LEU A 120 23.99 13.68 17.61
C LEU A 120 23.67 12.84 18.85
N GLY A 121 24.35 13.11 19.96
CA GLY A 121 23.96 12.52 21.25
C GLY A 121 22.56 13.00 21.67
N LYS A 122 21.78 12.15 22.35
CA LYS A 122 20.42 12.48 22.80
C LYS A 122 20.33 13.74 23.69
N GLN A 123 21.44 14.12 24.32
CA GLN A 123 21.54 15.32 25.15
C GLN A 123 22.02 16.56 24.39
N ALA A 124 22.45 16.42 23.14
CA ALA A 124 22.86 17.56 22.33
C ALA A 124 21.68 18.50 22.08
N THR A 125 21.93 19.79 22.14
CA THR A 125 20.93 20.84 21.89
C THR A 125 20.33 20.73 20.49
N GLY A 126 21.15 20.40 19.49
CA GLY A 126 20.71 20.16 18.12
C GLY A 126 19.75 18.97 18.00
N TYR A 127 20.01 17.87 18.72
CA TYR A 127 19.13 16.69 18.72
C TYR A 127 17.75 17.03 19.26
N LYS A 128 17.69 17.69 20.43
CA LYS A 128 16.43 18.11 21.08
C LYS A 128 15.64 19.09 20.21
N THR A 129 16.34 19.99 19.52
CA THR A 129 15.71 20.96 18.62
C THR A 129 15.08 20.26 17.42
N ALA A 130 15.84 19.37 16.75
CA ALA A 130 15.33 18.58 15.63
C ALA A 130 14.13 17.71 16.04
N GLN A 131 14.24 17.03 17.18
CA GLN A 131 13.16 16.19 17.71
C GLN A 131 11.88 17.01 17.97
N LYS A 132 12.01 18.21 18.56
CA LYS A 132 10.88 19.10 18.81
C LYS A 132 10.20 19.55 17.52
N VAL A 133 10.98 19.91 16.50
CA VAL A 133 10.44 20.33 15.19
C VAL A 133 9.71 19.17 14.51
N LEU A 134 10.30 17.97 14.50
CA LEU A 134 9.67 16.79 13.92
C LEU A 134 8.38 16.38 14.64
N ASN A 135 8.36 16.45 15.98
CA ASN A 135 7.13 16.21 16.75
C ASN A 135 6.04 17.23 16.41
N ARG A 136 6.40 18.50 16.23
CA ARG A 136 5.46 19.53 15.79
C ARG A 136 4.93 19.25 14.39
N PHE A 137 5.81 18.86 13.46
CA PHE A 137 5.42 18.50 12.10
C PHE A 137 4.43 17.34 12.07
N ILE A 138 4.68 16.27 12.84
CA ILE A 138 3.75 15.14 12.98
C ILE A 138 2.40 15.61 13.55
N ALA A 139 2.42 16.46 14.58
CA ALA A 139 1.19 17.00 15.17
C ALA A 139 0.38 17.86 14.17
N GLU A 140 1.04 18.65 13.33
CA GLU A 140 0.40 19.44 12.27
C GLU A 140 -0.21 18.55 11.18
N LEU A 141 0.43 17.43 10.82
CA LEU A 141 -0.12 16.47 9.87
C LEU A 141 -1.38 15.78 10.41
N ILE A 142 -1.38 15.41 11.69
CA ILE A 142 -2.52 14.73 12.35
C ILE A 142 -3.67 15.71 12.61
N GLY A 143 -3.35 16.94 13.03
CA GLY A 143 -4.35 17.98 13.34
C GLY A 143 -4.92 18.70 12.11
N SER A 144 -4.39 18.43 10.91
CA SER A 144 -4.89 18.98 9.64
C SER A 144 -5.82 18.03 8.88
N VAL A 145 -6.31 16.98 9.56
CA VAL A 145 -7.33 16.03 9.07
C VAL A 145 -8.73 16.45 9.55
#